data_AF-A0A6S7HHQ7-F1
#
_entry.id   AF-A0A6S7HHQ7-F1
#
_cell.length_a   1.000
_cell.length_b   1.000
_cell.length_c   1.000
_cell.angle_alpha   90.00
_cell.angle_beta   90.00
_cell.angle_gamma   90.00
#
_symmetry.space_group_name_H-M   'P 1'
#
loop_
_entity.id
_entity.type
_entity.pdbx_description
1 polymer ?
#
loop_
_entity_poly.entity_id
_entity_poly.type
_entity_poly.pdbx_seq_one_letter_code
_entity_poly.pdbx_strand_id
1 'polypeptide(L)'
;MANEEAKLDTKLTQLRLTAQRTGKILDAGKRETIERHLKALQTTISETDQCKRTVEAEKIGKKEDLAEISDWNTEIEAKIGEAEDEVNRLQQWLDSKKMEEENYAREEQLKFEVKLGETKLQMQAKIQDANPGGHNTSKTETGEGMKAKQRKSEATDILGDATFSLHKWASNANELDGESDNNEDREEQTAAKQQLGVKPTETKILGVKWEKENDTLSVQLGSNSESPTKRSILGR
;
A
#
# COMPACT_ATOMS: atom_id res chain seq x y z
N MET A 1 -6.74 40.00 47.12
CA MET A 1 -6.69 39.04 48.23
C MET A 1 -7.62 37.87 47.97
N ALA A 2 -8.90 37.91 48.38
CA ALA A 2 -9.75 36.71 48.32
C ALA A 2 -10.20 36.25 46.91
N ASN A 3 -10.12 37.11 45.89
CA ASN A 3 -10.68 36.78 44.58
C ASN A 3 -9.75 35.93 43.71
N GLU A 4 -8.43 36.20 43.67
CA GLU A 4 -7.50 35.47 42.80
C GLU A 4 -7.11 34.10 43.38
N GLU A 5 -6.93 33.98 44.69
CA GLU A 5 -6.73 32.69 45.36
C GLU A 5 -7.97 31.79 45.23
N ALA A 6 -9.19 32.33 45.41
CA ALA A 6 -10.41 31.57 45.21
C ALA A 6 -10.62 31.12 43.75
N LYS A 7 -10.17 31.94 42.78
CA LYS A 7 -10.16 31.54 41.36
C LYS A 7 -9.19 30.40 41.11
N LEU A 8 -7.99 30.44 41.69
CA LEU A 8 -7.01 29.35 41.59
C LEU A 8 -7.58 28.06 42.19
N ASP A 9 -8.20 28.11 43.37
CA ASP A 9 -8.84 26.94 43.99
C ASP A 9 -9.98 26.38 43.12
N THR A 10 -10.76 27.27 42.49
CA THR A 10 -11.81 26.87 41.53
C THR A 10 -11.19 26.18 40.31
N LYS A 11 -10.03 26.63 39.83
CA LYS A 11 -9.33 26.02 38.70
C LYS A 11 -8.67 24.69 39.07
N LEU A 12 -8.07 24.58 40.25
CA LEU A 12 -7.53 23.32 40.77
C LEU A 12 -8.60 22.26 40.98
N THR A 13 -9.78 22.65 41.47
CA THR A 13 -10.92 21.73 41.60
C THR A 13 -11.45 21.30 40.23
N GLN A 14 -11.50 22.20 39.24
CA GLN A 14 -11.82 21.86 37.85
C GLN A 14 -10.81 20.87 37.27
N LEU A 15 -9.51 21.14 37.41
CA LEU A 15 -8.40 20.29 36.96
C LEU A 15 -8.49 18.88 37.56
N ARG A 16 -8.69 18.78 38.87
CA ARG A 16 -8.83 17.49 39.55
C ARG A 16 -10.03 16.70 39.04
N LEU A 17 -11.17 17.37 38.83
CA LEU A 17 -12.38 16.72 38.35
C LEU A 17 -12.22 16.23 36.90
N THR A 18 -11.53 16.99 36.05
CA THR A 18 -11.25 16.59 34.67
C THR A 18 -10.23 15.46 34.62
N ALA A 19 -9.18 15.49 35.44
CA ALA A 19 -8.19 14.40 35.57
C ALA A 19 -8.85 13.08 36.02
N GLN A 20 -9.74 13.11 37.02
CA GLN A 20 -10.47 11.92 37.47
C GLN A 20 -11.39 11.31 36.40
N ARG A 21 -11.85 12.12 35.44
CA ARG A 21 -12.68 11.64 34.32
C ARG A 21 -11.85 10.95 33.23
N THR A 22 -10.54 11.19 33.18
CA THR A 22 -9.62 10.63 32.17
C THR A 22 -9.70 9.11 32.09
N GLY A 23 -9.70 8.41 33.23
CA GLY A 23 -9.82 6.95 33.26
C GLY A 23 -11.10 6.43 32.57
N LYS A 24 -12.26 7.02 32.90
CA LYS A 24 -13.54 6.64 32.29
C LYS A 24 -13.60 6.92 30.78
N ILE A 25 -12.89 7.95 30.32
CA ILE A 25 -12.84 8.34 28.90
C ILE A 25 -11.92 7.40 28.13
N LEU A 26 -10.82 6.93 28.74
CA LEU A 26 -9.96 5.90 28.19
C LEU A 26 -10.72 4.56 28.03
N ASP A 27 -11.52 4.18 29.03
CA ASP A 27 -12.33 2.96 28.97
C ASP A 27 -13.36 2.99 27.83
N ALA A 28 -13.86 4.18 27.47
CA ALA A 28 -14.78 4.34 26.34
C ALA A 28 -14.10 4.14 24.98
N GLY A 29 -12.77 4.27 24.90
CA GLY A 29 -11.96 3.93 23.72
C GLY A 29 -12.23 4.74 22.45
N LYS A 30 -12.98 5.84 22.52
CA LYS A 30 -13.30 6.68 21.36
C LYS A 30 -12.22 7.72 21.13
N ARG A 31 -11.50 7.60 20.00
CA ARG A 31 -10.37 8.47 19.64
C ARG A 31 -10.72 9.96 19.72
N GLU A 32 -11.84 10.38 19.12
CA GLU A 32 -12.22 11.80 19.08
C GLU A 32 -12.60 12.34 20.46
N THR A 33 -13.16 11.47 21.32
CA THR A 33 -13.53 11.86 22.69
C THR A 33 -12.27 12.06 23.53
N ILE A 34 -11.28 11.20 23.36
CA ILE A 34 -9.98 11.29 24.02
C ILE A 34 -9.22 12.53 23.54
N GLU A 35 -9.19 12.81 22.23
CA GLU A 35 -8.54 14.02 21.68
C GLU A 35 -9.19 15.31 22.19
N ARG A 36 -10.52 15.35 22.30
CA ARG A 36 -11.25 16.50 22.89
C ARG A 36 -10.94 16.66 24.37
N HIS A 37 -10.92 15.56 25.13
CA HIS A 37 -10.61 15.57 26.55
C HIS A 37 -9.16 16.02 26.80
N LEU A 38 -8.21 15.54 26.00
CA LEU A 38 -6.81 15.96 26.03
C LEU A 38 -6.67 17.47 25.85
N LYS A 39 -7.31 18.04 24.82
CA LYS A 39 -7.31 19.49 24.59
C LYS A 39 -7.93 20.28 25.74
N ALA A 40 -9.02 19.77 26.32
CA ALA A 40 -9.67 20.39 27.47
C ALA A 40 -8.76 20.36 28.71
N LEU A 41 -8.06 19.25 28.95
CA LEU A 41 -7.12 19.12 30.08
C LEU A 41 -5.93 20.07 29.92
N GLN A 42 -5.31 20.11 28.74
CA GLN A 42 -4.22 21.05 28.43
C GLN A 42 -4.62 22.52 28.61
N THR A 43 -5.84 22.88 28.19
CA THR A 43 -6.38 24.24 28.37
C THR A 43 -6.56 24.55 29.85
N THR A 44 -7.11 23.61 30.63
CA THR A 44 -7.32 23.76 32.08
C THR A 44 -5.99 23.85 32.85
N ILE A 45 -4.97 23.08 32.45
CA ILE A 45 -3.60 23.16 32.98
C ILE A 45 -3.04 24.56 32.74
N SER A 46 -3.08 25.02 31.48
CA SER A 46 -2.55 26.35 31.10
C SER A 46 -3.24 27.49 31.85
N GLU A 47 -4.56 27.42 32.03
CA GLU A 47 -5.32 28.40 32.81
C GLU A 47 -4.96 28.34 34.31
N THR A 48 -4.72 27.15 34.85
CA THR A 48 -4.31 26.95 36.26
C THR A 48 -2.91 27.54 36.50
N ASP A 49 -1.97 27.32 35.58
CA ASP A 49 -0.64 27.93 35.62
C ASP A 49 -0.68 29.46 35.55
N GLN A 50 -1.55 30.02 34.71
CA GLN A 50 -1.75 31.47 34.65
C GLN A 50 -2.28 32.01 35.97
N CYS A 51 -3.29 31.36 36.57
CA CYS A 51 -3.81 31.74 37.89
C CYS A 51 -2.73 31.63 38.98
N LYS A 52 -1.89 30.58 38.96
CA LYS A 52 -0.76 30.43 39.90
C LYS A 52 0.18 31.64 39.81
N ARG A 53 0.63 32.00 38.60
CA ARG A 53 1.53 33.14 38.37
C ARG A 53 0.93 34.46 38.84
N THR A 54 -0.37 34.66 38.67
CA THR A 54 -1.04 35.87 39.16
C THR A 54 -1.09 35.93 40.69
N VAL A 55 -1.37 34.81 41.35
CA VAL A 55 -1.38 34.74 42.82
C VAL A 55 0.02 34.91 43.38
N GLU A 56 1.03 34.29 42.78
CA GLU A 56 2.44 34.45 43.15
C GLU A 56 2.88 35.92 43.05
N ALA A 57 2.55 36.61 41.96
CA ALA A 57 2.86 38.03 41.79
C ALA A 57 2.20 38.90 42.90
N GLU A 58 0.97 38.59 43.31
CA GLU A 58 0.31 39.27 44.43
C GLU A 58 1.01 39.00 45.77
N LYS A 59 1.41 37.75 46.04
CA LYS A 59 2.12 37.37 47.28
C LYS A 59 3.49 38.04 47.38
N ILE A 60 4.24 38.09 46.27
CA ILE A 60 5.51 38.83 46.19
C ILE A 60 5.29 40.33 46.42
N GLY A 61 4.25 40.92 45.80
CA GLY A 61 3.91 42.33 45.98
C GLY A 61 3.59 42.70 47.44
N LYS A 62 3.05 41.75 48.21
CA LYS A 62 2.76 41.89 49.64
C LYS A 62 3.96 41.69 50.56
N LYS A 63 5.12 41.29 50.02
CA LYS A 63 6.33 40.95 50.79
C LYS A 63 6.08 39.82 51.79
N GLU A 64 5.25 38.86 51.42
CA GLU A 64 5.12 37.60 52.15
C GLU A 64 6.46 36.83 52.12
N ASP A 65 6.63 35.89 53.04
CA ASP A 65 7.88 35.16 53.18
C ASP A 65 8.18 34.32 51.92
N LEU A 66 9.41 34.42 51.44
CA LEU A 66 9.84 33.77 50.20
C LEU A 66 9.89 32.24 50.34
N ALA A 67 10.16 31.72 51.54
CA ALA A 67 10.16 30.28 51.76
C ALA A 67 8.74 29.71 51.74
N GLU A 68 7.78 30.38 52.40
CA GLU A 68 6.36 30.01 52.34
C GLU A 68 5.78 30.05 50.91
N ILE A 69 6.19 31.05 50.10
CA ILE A 69 5.78 31.12 48.68
C ILE A 69 6.38 29.96 47.87
N SER A 70 7.64 29.62 48.11
CA SER A 70 8.31 28.52 47.44
C SER A 70 7.63 27.19 47.74
N ASP A 71 7.38 26.89 49.02
CA ASP A 71 6.71 25.65 49.43
C ASP A 71 5.32 25.55 48.81
N TRP A 72 4.55 26.64 48.84
CA TRP A 72 3.25 26.72 48.16
C TRP A 72 3.36 26.48 46.65
N ASN A 73 4.35 27.07 45.98
CA ASN A 73 4.58 26.85 44.56
C ASN A 73 4.85 25.38 44.23
N THR A 74 5.66 24.69 45.06
CA THR A 74 5.95 23.27 44.86
C THR A 74 4.70 22.40 45.04
N GLU A 75 3.82 22.73 45.98
CA GLU A 75 2.56 22.00 46.17
C GLU A 75 1.63 22.15 44.96
N ILE A 76 1.55 23.36 44.39
CA ILE A 76 0.72 23.62 43.21
C ILE A 76 1.32 22.94 41.97
N GLU A 77 2.63 22.99 41.79
CA GLU A 77 3.34 22.29 40.71
C GLU A 77 3.13 20.78 40.78
N ALA A 78 3.13 20.19 41.98
CA ALA A 78 2.83 18.77 42.14
C ALA A 78 1.41 18.42 41.64
N LYS A 79 0.40 19.24 41.98
CA LYS A 79 -0.99 19.03 41.53
C LYS A 79 -1.16 19.21 40.02
N ILE A 80 -0.42 20.14 39.43
CA ILE A 80 -0.39 20.33 37.98
C ILE A 80 0.31 19.14 37.31
N GLY A 81 1.42 18.67 37.87
CA GLY A 81 2.16 17.48 37.42
C GLY A 81 1.29 16.22 37.37
N GLU A 82 0.45 15.98 38.39
CA GLU A 82 -0.51 14.86 38.36
C GLU A 82 -1.46 14.94 37.15
N ALA A 83 -1.89 16.14 36.76
CA ALA A 83 -2.74 16.31 35.58
C ALA A 83 -1.94 16.16 34.27
N GLU A 84 -0.69 16.62 34.23
CA GLU A 84 0.23 16.41 33.10
C GLU A 84 0.52 14.92 32.87
N ASP A 85 0.66 14.13 33.93
CA ASP A 85 0.80 12.67 33.84
C ASP A 85 -0.43 12.03 33.16
N GLU A 86 -1.63 12.51 33.46
CA GLU A 86 -2.85 12.06 32.78
C GLU A 86 -2.90 12.52 31.32
N VAL A 87 -2.36 13.71 30.96
CA VAL A 87 -2.18 14.10 29.54
C VAL A 87 -1.26 13.11 28.84
N ASN A 88 -0.12 12.79 29.45
CA ASN A 88 0.86 11.86 28.89
C ASN A 88 0.24 10.48 28.67
N ARG A 89 -0.57 10.00 29.61
CA ARG A 89 -1.31 8.75 29.48
C ARG A 89 -2.28 8.75 28.29
N LEU A 90 -3.04 9.84 28.10
CA LEU A 90 -3.93 9.98 26.94
C LEU A 90 -3.17 10.02 25.62
N GLN A 91 -2.05 10.73 25.58
CA GLN A 91 -1.19 10.82 24.40
C GLN A 91 -0.62 9.45 24.02
N GLN A 92 -0.07 8.72 25.00
CA GLN A 92 0.44 7.36 24.81
C GLN A 92 -0.63 6.41 24.28
N TRP A 93 -1.88 6.54 24.73
CA TRP A 93 -2.99 5.74 24.22
C TRP A 93 -3.27 6.04 22.74
N LEU A 94 -3.30 7.31 22.35
CA LEU A 94 -3.51 7.72 20.95
C LEU A 94 -2.38 7.24 20.03
N ASP A 95 -1.14 7.31 20.50
CA ASP A 95 0.02 6.82 19.75
C ASP A 95 0.01 5.30 19.65
N SER A 96 -0.31 4.59 20.74
CA SER A 96 -0.46 3.13 20.75
C SER A 96 -1.52 2.69 19.74
N LYS A 97 -2.65 3.40 19.67
CA LYS A 97 -3.71 3.08 18.70
C LYS A 97 -3.27 3.27 17.25
N LYS A 98 -2.51 4.33 16.96
CA LYS A 98 -1.95 4.55 15.62
C LYS A 98 -0.95 3.44 15.25
N MET A 99 -0.07 3.09 16.18
CA MET A 99 0.93 2.04 15.96
C MET A 99 0.30 0.66 15.80
N GLU A 100 -0.79 0.35 16.52
CA GLU A 100 -1.56 -0.88 16.33
C GLU A 100 -2.15 -0.99 14.92
N GLU A 101 -2.72 0.09 14.40
CA GLU A 101 -3.25 0.13 13.02
C GLU A 101 -2.15 -0.09 11.98
N GLU A 102 -1.00 0.58 12.14
CA GLU A 102 0.16 0.39 11.25
C GLU A 102 0.74 -1.03 11.32
N ASN A 103 0.83 -1.60 12.52
CA ASN A 103 1.33 -2.95 12.71
C ASN A 103 0.37 -3.98 12.10
N TYR A 104 -0.94 -3.81 12.29
CA TYR A 104 -1.95 -4.66 11.67
C TYR A 104 -1.83 -4.65 10.14
N ALA A 105 -1.67 -3.47 9.54
CA ALA A 105 -1.47 -3.34 8.10
C ALA A 105 -0.19 -4.03 7.62
N ARG A 106 0.93 -3.89 8.35
CA ARG A 106 2.19 -4.59 8.02
C ARG A 106 2.06 -6.10 8.16
N GLU A 107 1.40 -6.59 9.21
CA GLU A 107 1.14 -8.02 9.40
C GLU A 107 0.29 -8.60 8.27
N GLU A 108 -0.71 -7.85 7.80
CA GLU A 108 -1.54 -8.26 6.67
C GLU A 108 -0.71 -8.36 5.39
N GLN A 109 0.17 -7.39 5.12
CA GLN A 109 1.12 -7.45 4.01
C GLN A 109 2.05 -8.66 4.09
N LEU A 110 2.65 -8.91 5.26
CA LEU A 110 3.51 -10.07 5.47
C LEU A 110 2.75 -11.39 5.26
N LYS A 111 1.48 -11.47 5.71
CA LYS A 111 0.63 -12.65 5.47
C LYS A 111 0.40 -12.89 3.98
N PHE A 112 0.24 -11.83 3.18
CA PHE A 112 0.10 -11.97 1.73
C PHE A 112 1.41 -12.42 1.07
N GLU A 113 2.56 -11.86 1.48
CA GLU A 113 3.87 -12.27 0.96
C GLU A 113 4.18 -13.73 1.29
N VAL A 114 3.92 -14.17 2.52
CA VAL A 114 4.11 -15.57 2.94
C VAL A 114 3.22 -16.51 2.11
N LYS A 115 1.93 -16.20 1.96
CA LYS A 115 1.02 -17.01 1.12
C LYS A 115 1.48 -17.06 -0.34
N LEU A 116 1.96 -15.94 -0.88
CA LEU A 116 2.49 -15.88 -2.25
C LEU A 116 3.77 -16.73 -2.39
N GLY A 117 4.64 -16.71 -1.37
CA GLY A 117 5.83 -17.56 -1.32
C GLY A 117 5.49 -19.05 -1.24
N GLU A 118 4.57 -19.43 -0.36
CA GLU A 118 4.10 -20.81 -0.21
C GLU A 118 3.49 -21.36 -1.51
N THR A 119 2.61 -20.59 -2.15
CA THR A 119 1.97 -20.99 -3.42
C THR A 119 3.00 -21.13 -4.55
N LYS A 120 3.98 -20.23 -4.66
CA LYS A 120 5.10 -20.36 -5.60
C LYS A 120 5.90 -21.63 -5.36
N LEU A 121 6.21 -21.95 -4.10
CA LEU A 121 6.95 -23.15 -3.74
C LEU A 121 6.17 -24.42 -4.10
N GLN A 122 4.86 -24.45 -3.80
CA GLN A 122 3.99 -25.57 -4.18
C GLN A 122 3.93 -25.77 -5.70
N MET A 123 3.87 -24.68 -6.48
CA MET A 123 3.86 -24.77 -7.94
C MET A 123 5.22 -25.26 -8.48
N GLN A 124 6.33 -24.80 -7.91
CA GLN A 124 7.66 -25.27 -8.27
C GLN A 124 7.85 -26.76 -7.97
N ALA A 125 7.38 -27.24 -6.82
CA ALA A 125 7.39 -28.65 -6.46
C ALA A 125 6.56 -29.48 -7.46
N LYS A 126 5.34 -29.03 -7.79
CA LYS A 126 4.49 -29.68 -8.80
C LYS A 126 5.15 -29.72 -10.18
N ILE A 127 5.89 -28.68 -10.58
CA ILE A 127 6.63 -28.65 -11.86
C ILE A 127 7.82 -29.64 -11.83
N GLN A 128 8.51 -29.78 -10.69
CA GLN A 128 9.59 -30.76 -10.54
C GLN A 128 9.07 -32.20 -10.53
N ASP A 129 7.96 -32.46 -9.84
CA ASP A 129 7.32 -33.78 -9.78
C ASP A 129 6.69 -34.18 -11.12
N ALA A 130 6.21 -33.22 -11.91
CA ALA A 130 5.69 -33.45 -13.26
C ALA A 130 6.77 -33.71 -14.33
N ASN A 131 8.06 -33.68 -13.97
CA ASN A 131 9.16 -33.99 -14.89
C ASN A 131 10.06 -35.14 -14.39
N PRO A 132 9.62 -36.41 -14.43
CA PRO A 132 10.50 -37.54 -14.26
C PRO A 132 11.17 -37.87 -15.61
N GLY A 133 12.31 -37.24 -15.88
CA GLY A 133 13.29 -37.73 -16.86
C GLY A 133 13.02 -37.41 -18.34
N GLY A 134 13.98 -36.73 -18.96
CA GLY A 134 14.04 -36.60 -20.42
C GLY A 134 15.01 -35.54 -20.93
N HIS A 135 16.32 -35.76 -20.75
CA HIS A 135 17.31 -35.19 -21.67
C HIS A 135 17.41 -36.13 -22.88
N ASN A 136 17.02 -35.70 -24.07
CA ASN A 136 17.78 -36.01 -25.28
C ASN A 136 17.36 -35.21 -26.51
N THR A 137 18.38 -34.87 -27.27
CA THR A 137 18.40 -34.20 -28.57
C THR A 137 17.78 -35.06 -29.67
N SER A 138 16.81 -34.52 -30.41
CA SER A 138 16.58 -34.88 -31.82
C SER A 138 15.63 -33.88 -32.48
N LYS A 139 16.14 -33.16 -33.48
CA LYS A 139 15.35 -32.49 -34.52
C LYS A 139 14.27 -33.45 -35.03
N THR A 140 13.01 -33.08 -34.86
CA THR A 140 11.88 -33.59 -35.66
C THR A 140 10.89 -32.44 -35.83
N GLU A 141 10.78 -31.97 -37.07
CA GLU A 141 10.02 -30.79 -37.50
C GLU A 141 8.49 -30.95 -37.37
N THR A 142 8.00 -32.04 -36.76
CA THR A 142 6.59 -32.32 -36.50
C THR A 142 6.12 -31.95 -35.09
N GLY A 143 7.02 -31.70 -34.14
CA GLY A 143 6.68 -31.37 -32.75
C GLY A 143 6.47 -29.88 -32.46
N GLU A 144 7.10 -29.00 -33.25
CA GLU A 144 7.01 -27.54 -33.05
C GLU A 144 5.64 -26.98 -33.46
N GLY A 145 5.03 -27.55 -34.50
CA GLY A 145 3.68 -27.18 -34.93
C GLY A 145 2.63 -27.43 -33.85
N MET A 146 2.67 -28.57 -33.15
CA MET A 146 1.75 -28.86 -32.04
C MET A 146 1.95 -27.91 -30.85
N LYS A 147 3.22 -27.61 -30.50
CA LYS A 147 3.55 -26.65 -29.45
C LYS A 147 3.08 -25.23 -29.80
N ALA A 148 3.17 -24.84 -31.07
CA ALA A 148 2.70 -23.55 -31.55
C ALA A 148 1.16 -23.44 -31.52
N LYS A 149 0.43 -24.50 -31.92
CA LYS A 149 -1.04 -24.57 -31.80
C LYS A 149 -1.48 -24.40 -30.34
N GLN A 150 -0.83 -25.12 -29.43
CA GLN A 150 -1.13 -25.03 -28.00
C GLN A 150 -0.89 -23.62 -27.44
N ARG A 151 0.26 -23.01 -27.74
CA ARG A 151 0.57 -21.62 -27.31
C ARG A 151 -0.45 -20.61 -27.84
N LYS A 152 -0.93 -20.80 -29.07
CA LYS A 152 -1.98 -19.94 -29.64
C LYS A 152 -3.29 -20.06 -28.86
N SER A 153 -3.69 -21.28 -28.51
CA SER A 153 -4.89 -21.51 -27.68
C SER A 153 -4.74 -20.83 -26.32
N GLU A 154 -3.65 -21.11 -25.60
CA GLU A 154 -3.38 -20.53 -24.28
C GLU A 154 -3.35 -18.99 -24.32
N ALA A 155 -2.71 -18.40 -25.33
CA ALA A 155 -2.67 -16.95 -25.48
C ALA A 155 -4.06 -16.34 -25.78
N THR A 156 -4.91 -17.06 -26.53
CA THR A 156 -6.28 -16.62 -26.83
C THR A 156 -7.15 -16.67 -25.57
N ASP A 157 -7.01 -17.72 -24.76
CA ASP A 157 -7.72 -17.88 -23.50
C ASP A 157 -7.32 -16.79 -22.49
N ILE A 158 -6.01 -16.51 -22.33
CA ILE A 158 -5.50 -15.45 -21.44
C ILE A 158 -6.02 -14.06 -21.85
N LEU A 159 -6.04 -13.75 -23.16
CA LEU A 159 -6.59 -12.48 -23.63
C LEU A 159 -8.10 -12.40 -23.40
N GLY A 160 -8.83 -13.50 -23.60
CA GLY A 160 -10.26 -13.61 -23.35
C GLY A 160 -10.62 -13.37 -21.88
N ASP A 161 -9.87 -13.95 -20.95
CA ASP A 161 -10.02 -13.71 -19.50
C ASP A 161 -9.84 -12.23 -19.16
N ALA A 162 -8.96 -11.54 -19.88
CA ALA A 162 -8.71 -10.11 -19.74
C ALA A 162 -9.67 -9.23 -20.57
N THR A 163 -10.76 -9.80 -21.12
CA THR A 163 -11.77 -9.13 -21.98
C THR A 163 -11.25 -8.59 -23.32
N PHE A 164 -10.06 -9.01 -23.75
CA PHE A 164 -9.49 -8.64 -25.05
C PHE A 164 -9.81 -9.70 -26.12
N SER A 165 -10.27 -9.26 -27.28
CA SER A 165 -10.44 -10.10 -28.46
C SER A 165 -9.18 -10.07 -29.34
N LEU A 166 -8.58 -11.24 -29.57
CA LEU A 166 -7.48 -11.39 -30.51
C LEU A 166 -8.02 -11.38 -31.95
N HIS A 167 -7.94 -10.21 -32.61
CA HIS A 167 -8.52 -10.03 -33.94
C HIS A 167 -7.67 -10.54 -35.10
N LYS A 168 -6.36 -10.68 -34.93
CA LYS A 168 -5.44 -11.05 -36.02
C LYS A 168 -4.31 -11.92 -35.51
N TRP A 169 -4.12 -13.06 -36.16
CA TRP A 169 -2.96 -13.92 -35.98
C TRP A 169 -2.35 -14.19 -37.36
N ALA A 170 -1.03 -14.15 -37.45
CA ALA A 170 -0.31 -14.40 -38.69
C ALA A 170 0.82 -15.39 -38.43
N SER A 171 0.74 -16.58 -39.05
CA SER A 171 1.81 -17.57 -39.04
C SER A 171 2.35 -17.83 -40.44
N ASN A 172 3.61 -18.30 -40.52
CA ASN A 172 4.18 -18.80 -41.77
C ASN A 172 3.68 -20.23 -42.09
N ALA A 173 3.12 -20.95 -41.10
CA ALA A 173 2.54 -22.27 -41.31
C ALA A 173 1.03 -22.16 -41.43
N ASN A 174 0.49 -22.50 -42.61
CA ASN A 174 -0.92 -22.35 -42.93
C ASN A 174 -1.85 -23.11 -41.96
N GLU A 175 -1.39 -24.24 -41.40
CA GLU A 175 -2.16 -25.01 -40.41
C GLU A 175 -2.33 -24.32 -39.05
N LEU A 176 -1.59 -23.25 -38.79
CA LEU A 176 -1.63 -22.48 -37.54
C LEU A 176 -2.53 -21.24 -37.64
N ASP A 177 -2.93 -20.88 -38.85
CA ASP A 177 -3.96 -19.90 -39.11
C ASP A 177 -5.29 -20.67 -39.15
N GLY A 178 -6.16 -20.40 -38.17
CA GLY A 178 -7.35 -21.23 -38.00
C GLY A 178 -8.32 -21.02 -39.18
N GLU A 179 -9.13 -22.03 -39.48
CA GLU A 179 -10.24 -21.94 -40.45
C GLU A 179 -11.23 -20.79 -40.15
N SER A 180 -11.16 -20.20 -38.95
CA SER A 180 -11.96 -19.07 -38.50
C SER A 180 -11.66 -17.74 -39.20
N ASP A 181 -10.53 -17.61 -39.90
CA ASP A 181 -10.15 -16.39 -40.63
C ASP A 181 -10.65 -16.36 -42.09
N ASN A 182 -11.34 -17.41 -42.56
CA ASN A 182 -11.98 -17.46 -43.88
C ASN A 182 -13.36 -16.77 -43.92
N ASN A 183 -13.69 -15.95 -42.92
CA ASN A 183 -14.85 -15.05 -43.03
C ASN A 183 -14.48 -13.85 -43.91
N GLU A 184 -14.41 -14.09 -45.22
CA GLU A 184 -14.31 -13.05 -46.25
C GLU A 184 -15.46 -12.02 -46.15
N ASP A 185 -16.55 -12.34 -45.46
CA ASP A 185 -17.76 -11.53 -45.38
C ASP A 185 -17.82 -10.53 -44.21
N ARG A 186 -16.76 -10.38 -43.40
CA ARG A 186 -16.82 -9.47 -42.23
C ARG A 186 -15.58 -8.62 -41.98
N GLU A 187 -14.87 -8.24 -43.04
CA GLU A 187 -13.94 -7.11 -42.94
C GLU A 187 -14.71 -5.78 -42.90
N GLU A 188 -15.26 -5.43 -41.73
CA GLU A 188 -15.51 -4.03 -41.42
C GLU A 188 -14.15 -3.32 -41.45
N GLN A 189 -13.84 -2.66 -42.57
CA GLN A 189 -12.63 -1.86 -42.67
C GLN A 189 -12.65 -0.85 -41.52
N THR A 190 -11.60 -0.86 -40.69
CA THR A 190 -11.43 0.18 -39.69
C THR A 190 -11.38 1.54 -40.41
N ALA A 191 -11.97 2.58 -39.82
CA ALA A 191 -12.06 3.91 -40.46
C ALA A 191 -10.70 4.43 -41.00
N ALA A 192 -9.60 4.05 -40.34
CA ALA A 192 -8.23 4.33 -40.79
C ALA A 192 -7.87 3.64 -42.12
N LYS A 193 -8.27 2.37 -42.33
CA LYS A 193 -8.03 1.65 -43.60
C LYS A 193 -8.78 2.30 -44.77
N GLN A 194 -9.99 2.81 -44.52
CA GLN A 194 -10.82 3.45 -45.52
C GLN A 194 -10.23 4.80 -45.99
N GLN A 195 -9.66 5.58 -45.07
CA GLN A 195 -8.96 6.83 -45.38
C GLN A 195 -7.65 6.61 -46.16
N LEU A 196 -6.99 5.47 -45.95
CA LEU A 196 -5.73 5.11 -46.60
C LEU A 196 -5.91 4.37 -47.93
N GLY A 197 -7.16 4.11 -48.37
CA GLY A 197 -7.47 3.47 -49.65
C GLY A 197 -6.96 2.04 -49.79
N VAL A 198 -6.81 1.30 -48.68
CA VAL A 198 -6.26 -0.07 -48.68
C VAL A 198 -7.38 -1.05 -49.06
N LYS A 199 -7.13 -1.91 -50.06
CA LYS A 199 -8.08 -2.98 -50.42
C LYS A 199 -8.19 -3.98 -49.26
N PRO A 200 -9.39 -4.53 -48.98
CA PRO A 200 -9.60 -5.46 -47.86
C PRO A 200 -8.64 -6.66 -47.93
N THR A 201 -8.45 -7.20 -49.13
CA THR A 201 -7.59 -8.37 -49.39
C THR A 201 -6.08 -8.09 -49.44
N GLU A 202 -5.62 -6.83 -49.34
CA GLU A 202 -4.20 -6.53 -49.38
C GLU A 202 -3.61 -6.40 -47.96
N THR A 203 -2.76 -7.37 -47.58
CA THR A 203 -1.93 -7.28 -46.37
C THR A 203 -0.64 -6.50 -46.66
N LYS A 204 -0.42 -5.42 -45.91
CA LYS A 204 0.83 -4.66 -45.95
C LYS A 204 1.50 -4.70 -44.59
N ILE A 205 2.79 -5.03 -44.55
CA ILE A 205 3.62 -4.92 -43.35
C ILE A 205 4.59 -3.77 -43.58
N LEU A 206 4.56 -2.78 -42.68
CA LEU A 206 5.41 -1.58 -42.75
C LEU A 206 5.32 -0.82 -44.09
N GLY A 207 4.13 -0.80 -44.71
CA GLY A 207 3.88 -0.13 -45.99
C GLY A 207 4.27 -0.92 -47.23
N VAL A 208 4.91 -2.09 -47.07
CA VAL A 208 5.27 -3.00 -48.15
C VAL A 208 4.19 -4.08 -48.27
N LYS A 209 3.84 -4.47 -49.51
CA LYS A 209 2.96 -5.61 -49.74
C LYS A 209 3.60 -6.86 -49.15
N TRP A 210 2.84 -7.59 -48.35
CA TRP A 210 3.29 -8.85 -47.76
C TRP A 210 2.49 -9.98 -48.40
N GLU A 211 3.18 -10.83 -49.15
CA GLU A 211 2.62 -12.01 -49.81
C GLU A 211 2.93 -13.24 -48.96
N LYS A 212 1.94 -13.74 -48.22
CA LYS A 212 2.13 -14.81 -47.22
C LYS A 212 2.70 -16.12 -47.79
N GLU A 213 2.48 -16.40 -49.06
CA GLU A 213 2.99 -17.59 -49.75
C GLU A 213 4.48 -17.48 -50.09
N ASN A 214 4.95 -16.25 -50.37
CA ASN A 214 6.29 -15.99 -50.89
C ASN A 214 7.23 -15.36 -49.84
N ASP A 215 6.65 -14.66 -48.86
CA ASP A 215 7.39 -13.88 -47.87
C ASP A 215 7.37 -14.57 -46.49
N THR A 216 8.56 -14.86 -45.97
CA THR A 216 8.74 -15.47 -44.64
C THR A 216 9.09 -14.43 -43.59
N LEU A 217 8.29 -14.32 -42.52
CA LEU A 217 8.61 -13.49 -41.36
C LEU A 217 9.49 -14.26 -40.36
N SER A 218 10.60 -13.68 -39.93
CA SER A 218 11.41 -14.23 -38.84
C SER A 218 11.70 -13.18 -37.78
N VAL A 219 11.56 -13.56 -36.51
CA VAL A 219 11.89 -12.70 -35.37
C VAL A 219 13.11 -13.30 -34.68
N GLN A 220 14.25 -12.62 -34.78
CA GLN A 220 15.45 -12.99 -34.03
C GLN A 220 15.35 -12.36 -32.64
N LEU A 221 14.83 -13.11 -31.67
CA LEU A 221 15.01 -12.76 -30.27
C LEU A 221 16.43 -13.17 -29.87
N GLY A 222 17.24 -12.21 -29.43
CA GLY A 222 18.58 -12.51 -28.94
C GLY A 222 18.52 -13.58 -27.85
N SER A 223 19.16 -14.72 -28.07
CA SER A 223 19.31 -15.74 -27.05
C SER A 223 20.24 -15.19 -25.98
N ASN A 224 19.69 -14.63 -24.91
CA ASN A 224 20.49 -14.20 -23.78
C ASN A 224 20.90 -15.44 -22.98
N SER A 225 21.84 -16.22 -23.52
CA SER A 225 22.51 -17.31 -22.82
C SER A 225 23.83 -16.79 -22.23
N GLU A 226 23.79 -15.68 -21.50
CA GLU A 226 24.91 -15.33 -20.63
C GLU A 226 24.68 -16.04 -19.29
N SER A 227 25.48 -17.06 -19.01
CA SER A 227 25.53 -17.71 -17.70
C SER A 227 25.81 -16.64 -16.63
N PRO A 228 25.10 -16.64 -15.48
CA PRO A 228 25.27 -15.60 -14.48
C PRO A 228 26.67 -15.66 -13.88
N THR A 229 27.50 -14.66 -14.19
CA THR A 229 28.83 -14.52 -13.61
C THR A 229 28.71 -14.09 -12.14
N LYS A 230 29.56 -14.60 -11.24
CA LYS A 230 29.57 -14.28 -9.78
C LYS A 230 29.39 -12.79 -9.45
N ARG A 231 29.83 -11.90 -10.34
CA ARG A 231 29.75 -10.45 -10.20
C ARG A 231 28.34 -9.87 -10.36
N SER A 232 27.43 -10.51 -11.09
CA SER A 232 26.03 -10.05 -11.22
C SER A 232 25.16 -10.44 -10.01
N ILE A 233 25.57 -11.47 -9.26
CA ILE A 233 24.83 -11.98 -8.09
C ILE A 233 25.14 -11.16 -6.82
N LEU A 234 26.34 -10.57 -6.72
CA LEU A 234 26.81 -9.80 -5.55
C LEU A 234 26.45 -8.30 -5.58
N GLY A 235 25.66 -7.86 -6.56
CA GLY A 235 25.32 -6.45 -6.80
C GLY A 235 23.88 -6.06 -6.48
N ARG A 236 23.21 -6.75 -5.56
CA ARG A 236 21.91 -6.33 -5.01
C ARG A 236 22.01 -6.08 -3.52
#